data_AF-A0A258D3K8-F1
#
_entry.id   AF-A0A258D3K8-F1
#
_cell.length_a   1.000
_cell.length_b   1.000
_cell.length_c   1.000
_cell.angle_alpha   90.00
_cell.angle_beta   90.00
_cell.angle_gamma   90.00
#
_symmetry.space_group_name_H-M   'P 1'
#
loop_
_entity.id
_entity.type
_entity.pdbx_description
1 polymer ?
#
loop_
_entity_poly.entity_id
_entity_poly.type
_entity_poly.pdbx_seq_one_letter_code
_entity_poly.pdbx_strand_id
1 'polypeptide(L)'
;MPPDFLHNHRQFGDLIRIVGANEKIEPALIEKDYWIMQSLYGLQQMGLTFELKGGTSLSKGYCFINRFSADIDNPAQVKSLEQ
;
A
#
# COMPACT_ATOMS: atom_id res chain seq x y z
N MET A 1 14.13 -16.81 -14.95
CA MET A 1 12.84 -17.08 -14.29
C MET A 1 12.26 -15.75 -13.88
N PRO A 2 11.00 -15.42 -14.22
CA PRO A 2 10.36 -14.29 -13.56
C PRO A 2 10.40 -14.56 -12.04
N PRO A 3 10.67 -13.55 -11.20
CA PRO A 3 10.68 -13.75 -9.75
C PRO A 3 9.31 -14.29 -9.33
N ASP A 4 9.30 -15.30 -8.47
CA ASP A 4 8.06 -15.80 -7.88
C ASP A 4 7.39 -14.64 -7.15
N PHE A 5 6.09 -14.45 -7.37
CA PHE A 5 5.40 -13.32 -6.77
C PHE A 5 5.25 -13.53 -5.27
N LEU A 6 5.39 -12.45 -4.50
CA LEU A 6 5.31 -12.48 -3.04
C LEU A 6 4.01 -13.12 -2.51
N HIS A 7 2.89 -12.94 -3.22
CA HIS A 7 1.60 -13.53 -2.86
C HIS A 7 1.50 -15.05 -3.05
N ASN A 8 2.43 -15.67 -3.77
CA ASN A 8 2.51 -17.13 -3.89
C ASN A 8 3.18 -17.77 -2.66
N HIS A 9 3.84 -16.97 -1.83
CA HIS A 9 4.54 -17.45 -0.65
C HIS A 9 3.54 -17.86 0.44
N ARG A 10 3.73 -19.04 1.05
CA ARG A 10 2.83 -19.57 2.10
C ARG A 10 2.69 -18.63 3.31
N GLN A 11 3.72 -17.83 3.58
CA GLN A 11 3.75 -16.88 4.70
C GLN A 11 3.35 -15.46 4.28
N PHE A 12 2.76 -15.26 3.10
CA PHE A 12 2.37 -13.93 2.64
C PHE A 12 1.51 -13.17 3.66
N GLY A 13 0.50 -13.84 4.23
CA GLY A 13 -0.36 -13.23 5.26
C GLY A 13 0.40 -12.84 6.54
N ASP A 14 1.40 -13.62 6.94
CA ASP A 14 2.22 -13.31 8.11
C ASP A 14 3.13 -12.11 7.85
N LEU A 15 3.69 -12.01 6.64
CA LEU A 15 4.46 -10.84 6.22
C LEU A 15 3.61 -9.57 6.26
N ILE A 16 2.39 -9.61 5.73
CA ILE A 16 1.46 -8.46 5.77
C ILE A 16 1.17 -8.03 7.21
N ARG A 17 0.96 -9.00 8.12
CA ARG A 17 0.74 -8.72 9.55
C ARG A 17 1.97 -8.12 10.24
N ILE A 18 3.16 -8.66 9.97
CA ILE A 18 4.42 -8.17 10.53
C ILE A 18 4.68 -6.73 10.08
N VAL A 19 4.52 -6.45 8.79
CA VAL A 19 4.68 -5.10 8.24
C VAL A 19 3.62 -4.16 8.80
N GLY A 20 2.36 -4.59 8.90
CA GLY A 20 1.29 -3.80 9.51
C GLY A 20 1.57 -3.41 10.95
N ALA A 21 2.09 -4.35 11.74
CA ALA A 21 2.52 -4.08 13.11
C ALA A 21 3.69 -3.09 13.18
N ASN A 22 4.71 -3.25 12.33
CA ASN A 22 5.90 -2.39 12.32
C ASN A 22 5.59 -0.95 11.87
N GLU A 23 4.80 -0.82 10.81
CA GLU A 23 4.45 0.48 10.20
C GLU A 23 3.25 1.15 10.89
N LYS A 24 2.59 0.46 11.83
CA LYS A 24 1.33 0.89 12.47
C LYS A 24 0.22 1.16 11.45
N ILE A 25 0.13 0.30 10.44
CA ILE A 25 -0.86 0.37 9.35
C ILE A 25 -1.71 -0.89 9.42
N GLU A 26 -3.02 -0.73 9.21
CA GLU A 26 -3.93 -1.87 9.18
C GLU A 26 -3.50 -2.88 8.09
N PRO A 27 -3.34 -4.18 8.43
CA PRO A 27 -2.92 -5.21 7.47
C PRO A 27 -3.75 -5.22 6.17
N ALA A 28 -5.05 -4.98 6.28
CA ALA A 28 -5.97 -4.89 5.14
C ALA A 28 -5.60 -3.76 4.16
N LEU A 29 -5.08 -2.63 4.66
CA LEU A 29 -4.64 -1.53 3.81
C LEU A 29 -3.35 -1.88 3.06
N ILE A 30 -2.41 -2.57 3.72
CA ILE A 30 -1.17 -3.03 3.09
C ILE A 30 -1.47 -4.06 2.00
N GLU A 31 -2.33 -5.04 2.29
CA GLU A 31 -2.73 -6.03 1.29
C GLU A 31 -3.42 -5.38 0.08
N LYS A 32 -4.35 -4.46 0.33
CA LYS A 32 -5.00 -3.68 -0.73
C LYS A 32 -3.97 -2.96 -1.61
N ASP A 33 -3.01 -2.28 -0.97
CA ASP A 33 -1.98 -1.52 -1.67
C ASP A 33 -1.05 -2.41 -2.52
N TYR A 34 -0.72 -3.59 -2.01
CA TYR A 34 0.02 -4.62 -2.73
C TYR A 34 -0.71 -5.07 -4.00
N TRP A 35 -2.01 -5.38 -3.91
CA TRP A 35 -2.79 -5.83 -5.09
C TRP A 35 -2.94 -4.73 -6.14
N ILE A 36 -3.06 -3.47 -5.73
CA ILE A 36 -3.05 -2.32 -6.66
C ILE A 36 -1.73 -2.28 -7.43
N MET A 37 -0.59 -2.43 -6.73
CA MET A 37 0.72 -2.46 -7.40
C MET A 37 0.90 -3.66 -8.33
N GLN A 38 0.41 -4.83 -7.95
CA GLN A 38 0.43 -6.01 -8.83
C GLN A 38 -0.40 -5.79 -10.10
N SER A 39 -1.55 -5.13 -9.98
CA SER A 39 -2.41 -4.80 -11.12
C SER A 39 -1.71 -3.82 -12.07
N LEU A 40 -1.08 -2.76 -11.53
CA LEU A 40 -0.29 -1.81 -12.32
C LEU A 40 0.91 -2.47 -13.00
N TYR A 41 1.61 -3.36 -12.29
CA TYR A 41 2.69 -4.15 -12.87
C TYR A 41 2.20 -5.01 -14.05
N GLY A 42 1.07 -5.71 -13.87
CA GLY A 42 0.46 -6.51 -14.94
C GLY A 42 0.10 -5.68 -16.18
N LEU A 43 -0.50 -4.50 -15.98
CA LEU A 43 -0.80 -3.56 -17.07
C LEU A 43 0.47 -3.10 -17.80
N GLN A 44 1.55 -2.83 -17.07
CA GLN A 44 2.84 -2.48 -17.66
C GLN A 44 3.41 -3.64 -18.50
N GLN A 45 3.33 -4.89 -18.01
CA GLN A 45 3.81 -6.06 -18.75
C GLN A 45 3.01 -6.29 -20.06
N MET A 46 1.77 -5.82 -20.14
CA MET A 46 0.96 -5.84 -21.35
C MET A 46 1.35 -4.73 -22.36
N GLY A 47 2.37 -3.92 -22.06
CA GLY A 47 2.82 -2.82 -22.91
C GLY A 47 1.92 -1.58 -22.85
N LEU A 48 1.03 -1.50 -21.86
CA LEU A 48 0.16 -0.35 -21.68
C LEU A 48 0.92 0.76 -20.93
N THR A 49 1.00 1.93 -21.55
CA THR A 49 1.49 3.14 -20.89
C THR A 49 0.35 3.77 -20.11
N PHE A 50 0.51 3.92 -18.81
CA PHE A 50 -0.43 4.62 -17.95
C PHE A 50 0.29 5.68 -17.12
N GLU A 51 -0.40 6.79 -16.90
CA GLU A 51 0.06 7.87 -16.04
C GLU A 51 -0.75 7.81 -14.74
N LEU A 52 -0.06 7.59 -13.62
CA LEU A 52 -0.69 7.70 -12.31
C LEU A 52 -0.96 9.19 -12.05
N LYS A 53 -2.21 9.54 -11.74
CA LYS A 53 -2.62 10.89 -11.35
C LYS A 53 -3.02 10.90 -9.86
N GLY A 54 -2.97 12.06 -9.20
CA GLY A 54 -3.40 12.24 -7.81
C GLY A 54 -2.38 11.83 -6.75
N GLY A 55 -2.80 11.68 -5.49
CA GLY A 55 -1.93 11.40 -4.33
C GLY A 55 -1.10 10.12 -4.43
N THR A 56 -1.59 9.11 -5.14
CA THR A 56 -0.89 7.84 -5.40
C THR A 56 0.37 8.02 -6.27
N SER A 57 0.36 8.99 -7.19
CA SER A 57 1.53 9.30 -8.02
C SER A 57 2.65 9.99 -7.22
N LEU A 58 2.27 10.86 -6.27
CA LEU A 58 3.18 11.57 -5.36
C LEU A 58 3.81 10.63 -4.32
N SER A 59 3.05 9.65 -3.82
CA SER A 59 3.56 8.67 -2.84
C SER A 59 4.40 7.55 -3.48
N LYS A 60 4.04 7.08 -4.68
CA LYS A 60 4.67 5.89 -5.29
C LYS A 60 5.62 6.17 -6.47
N GLY A 61 5.41 7.26 -7.21
CA GLY A 61 6.24 7.63 -8.36
C GLY A 61 7.39 8.58 -8.01
N TYR A 62 7.21 9.43 -6.99
CA TYR A 62 8.18 10.47 -6.63
C TYR A 62 8.74 10.36 -5.21
N CYS A 63 8.29 9.40 -4.38
CA CYS A 63 8.66 9.29 -2.96
C CYS A 63 8.54 10.62 -2.18
N PHE A 64 7.71 11.57 -2.66
CA PHE A 64 7.68 12.93 -2.13
C PHE A 64 6.79 13.04 -0.89
N ILE A 65 5.91 12.05 -0.68
CA ILE A 65 5.06 11.90 0.51
C ILE A 65 5.11 10.44 0.99
N ASN A 66 5.52 10.22 2.24
CA ASN A 66 5.51 8.90 2.89
C ASN A 66 4.16 8.66 3.59
N ARG A 67 3.07 8.71 2.82
CA ARG A 67 1.70 8.51 3.31
C ARG A 67 1.02 7.47 2.44
N PHE A 68 0.44 6.44 3.08
CA PHE A 68 -0.55 5.59 2.44
C PHE A 68 -1.71 6.46 1.95
N SER A 69 -1.93 6.54 0.64
CA SER A 69 -3.05 7.28 0.06
C SER A 69 -4.32 6.42 0.17
N ALA A 70 -4.84 6.30 1.38
CA ALA A 70 -6.25 6.05 1.60
C ALA A 70 -6.94 7.42 1.58
N ASP A 71 -7.67 7.72 0.51
CA ASP A 71 -8.67 8.80 0.49
C ASP A 71 -9.85 8.41 1.39
N ILE A 72 -9.66 8.46 2.70
CA ILE A 72 -10.74 8.48 3.68
C ILE A 72 -10.39 9.61 4.66
N ASP A 73 -10.98 10.78 4.44
CA ASP A 73 -11.10 11.82 5.45
C ASP A 73 -12.02 11.31 6.56
N ASN A 74 -11.52 11.26 7.79
CA ASN A 74 -12.37 11.36 8.98
C ASN A 74 -11.61 12.06 10.13
N PRO A 75 -12.03 13.26 10.57
CA PRO A 75 -11.42 13.99 11.67
C PRO A 75 -12.14 13.69 13.01
N ALA A 76 -11.53 12.92 13.93
CA ALA A 76 -11.99 12.74 15.33
C ALA A 76 -11.19 11.60 16.02
N GLN A 77 -10.70 11.63 17.26
CA GLN A 77 -10.70 12.59 18.38
C GLN A 77 -9.41 12.37 19.18
N VAL A 78 -8.75 13.45 19.63
CA VAL A 78 -7.80 13.38 20.75
C VAL A 78 -8.63 13.55 22.02
N LYS A 79 -8.84 12.47 22.77
CA LYS A 79 -9.18 12.59 24.19
C LYS A 79 -7.87 12.74 24.98
N SER A 80 -7.63 13.94 25.49
CA SER A 80 -6.70 14.16 26.59
C SER A 80 -7.18 13.36 27.81
N LEU A 81 -6.30 12.51 28.33
CA LEU A 81 -6.40 12.04 29.71
C LEU A 81 -5.44 12.91 30.51
N GLU A 82 -5.97 13.95 31.15
CA GLU A 82 -5.34 14.52 32.34
C GLU A 82 -5.86 13.76 33.56
N GLN A 83 -4.96 13.60 34.52
CA GLN A 83 -5.05 12.78 35.72
C GLN A 83 -6.14 13.24 36.71
#